data_AF-T0T7Y2-F1
#
_entry.id   AF-T0T7Y2-F1
#
_cell.length_a   1.000
_cell.length_b   1.000
_cell.length_c   1.000
_cell.angle_alpha   90.00
_cell.angle_beta   90.00
_cell.angle_gamma   90.00
#
_symmetry.space_group_name_H-M   'P 1'
#
loop_
_entity.id
_entity.type
_entity.pdbx_description
1 polymer ?
#
loop_
_entity_poly.entity_id
_entity_poly.type
_entity_poly.pdbx_seq_one_letter_code
_entity_poly.pdbx_strand_id
1 'polypeptide(L)'
;MGVTTQKGSIQEGIVTSQFKGTTEIALPQIGDEINEVKGGQVQGAVIENLIAKSYVAANSDLAIANVEVKTPKDSYGSAVALPKGSDELTKVVNSVIKEELKNGQINKDIQKNYTLSENNK
;
A
#
# COMPACT_ATOMS: atom_id res chain seq x y z
N MET A 1 14.65 13.74 11.97
CA MET A 1 13.21 13.41 11.89
C MET A 1 13.06 12.31 10.85
N GLY A 2 12.20 11.32 11.12
CA GLY A 2 12.11 10.10 10.31
C GLY A 2 10.94 10.08 9.34
N VAL A 3 10.84 8.97 8.60
CA VAL A 3 9.70 8.58 7.77
C VAL A 3 9.34 7.15 8.13
N THR A 4 8.05 6.87 8.30
CA THR A 4 7.55 5.54 8.64
C THR A 4 7.20 4.72 7.42
N THR A 5 7.30 3.41 7.56
CA THR A 5 6.78 2.44 6.57
C THR A 5 6.19 1.23 7.30
N GLN A 6 5.41 0.42 6.58
CA GLN A 6 4.97 -0.85 7.11
C GLN A 6 6.12 -1.87 7.07
N LYS A 7 6.37 -2.53 8.20
CA LYS A 7 7.41 -3.55 8.34
C LYS A 7 7.20 -4.70 7.36
N GLY A 8 8.25 -5.03 6.62
CA GLY A 8 8.27 -6.07 5.59
C GLY A 8 7.65 -5.64 4.26
N SER A 9 7.27 -4.37 4.11
CA SER A 9 6.68 -3.85 2.88
C SER A 9 7.73 -3.53 1.82
N ILE A 10 7.28 -3.32 0.58
CA ILE A 10 8.13 -2.82 -0.50
C ILE A 10 8.58 -1.38 -0.19
N GLN A 11 7.73 -0.61 0.48
CA GLN A 11 7.95 0.79 0.85
C GLN A 11 9.14 0.95 1.81
N GLU A 12 9.33 0.01 2.74
CA GLU A 12 10.53 -0.05 3.60
C GLU A 12 11.83 -0.09 2.78
N GLY A 13 11.88 -0.99 1.78
CA GLY A 13 13.00 -1.08 0.85
C GLY A 13 13.17 0.17 -0.02
N ILE A 14 12.06 0.83 -0.38
CA ILE A 14 12.11 2.07 -1.14
C ILE A 14 12.71 3.22 -0.31
N VAL A 15 12.25 3.42 0.92
CA VAL A 15 12.76 4.49 1.79
C VAL A 15 14.25 4.29 2.08
N THR A 16 14.65 3.09 2.49
CA THR A 16 16.07 2.78 2.78
C THR A 16 16.98 2.97 1.55
N SER A 17 16.49 2.66 0.35
CA SER A 17 17.26 2.79 -0.89
C SER A 17 17.31 4.22 -1.44
N GLN A 18 16.21 4.98 -1.38
CA GLN A 18 16.07 6.26 -2.08
C GLN A 18 16.17 7.49 -1.16
N PHE A 19 15.79 7.40 0.11
CA PHE A 19 15.62 8.57 0.99
C PHE A 19 16.86 8.73 1.87
N LYS A 20 17.96 9.18 1.26
CA LYS A 20 19.25 9.32 1.95
C LYS A 20 19.20 10.45 2.99
N GLY A 21 19.67 10.15 4.20
CA GLY A 21 19.69 11.11 5.32
C GLY A 21 18.42 11.12 6.17
N THR A 22 17.41 10.33 5.81
CA THR A 22 16.20 10.12 6.62
C THR A 22 16.33 8.85 7.45
N THR A 23 15.85 8.89 8.70
CA THR A 23 15.67 7.68 9.52
C THR A 23 14.39 6.97 9.08
N GLU A 24 14.53 5.76 8.55
CA GLU A 24 13.38 4.88 8.30
C GLU A 24 12.92 4.25 9.62
N ILE A 25 11.61 4.16 9.83
CA ILE A 25 10.99 3.56 11.01
C ILE A 25 9.90 2.57 10.56
N ALA A 26 10.24 1.28 10.57
CA ALA A 26 9.32 0.21 10.20
C ALA A 26 8.33 -0.15 11.33
N LEU A 27 7.04 0.09 11.10
CA LEU A 27 5.94 -0.14 12.04
C LEU A 27 5.07 -1.33 11.62
N PRO A 28 4.41 -2.04 12.56
CA PRO A 28 3.64 -3.24 12.23
C PRO A 28 2.32 -2.94 11.49
N GLN A 29 1.73 -1.76 11.71
CA GLN A 29 0.41 -1.39 11.18
C GLN A 29 0.44 0.01 10.59
N ILE A 30 -0.26 0.20 9.47
CA ILE A 30 -0.38 1.51 8.79
C ILE A 30 -1.06 2.54 9.71
N GLY A 31 -1.99 2.11 10.57
CA GLY A 31 -2.62 3.00 11.55
C GLY A 31 -1.60 3.66 12.50
N ASP A 32 -0.56 2.94 12.89
CA ASP A 32 0.51 3.48 13.74
C ASP A 32 1.34 4.51 12.96
N GLU A 33 1.65 4.24 11.68
CA GLU A 33 2.37 5.17 10.79
C GLU A 33 1.63 6.51 10.70
N ILE A 34 0.31 6.46 10.52
CA ILE A 34 -0.53 7.66 10.44
C ILE A 34 -0.54 8.42 11.77
N ASN A 35 -0.61 7.73 12.90
CA ASN A 35 -0.58 8.36 14.22
C ASN A 35 0.76 9.06 14.49
N GLU A 36 1.88 8.47 14.11
CA GLU A 36 3.21 9.09 14.24
C GLU A 36 3.34 10.38 13.40
N VAL A 37 2.75 10.39 12.20
CA VAL A 37 2.70 11.59 11.34
C VAL A 37 1.84 12.68 11.99
N LYS A 38 0.60 12.34 12.42
CA LYS A 38 -0.32 13.31 13.05
C LYS A 38 0.23 13.85 14.37
N GLY A 39 0.95 13.02 15.12
CA GLY A 39 1.64 13.39 16.36
C GLY A 39 2.94 14.17 16.15
N GLY A 40 3.36 14.40 14.90
CA GLY A 40 4.56 15.15 14.55
C GLY A 40 5.89 14.46 14.92
N GLN A 41 5.86 13.18 15.26
CA GLN A 41 7.06 12.40 15.60
C GLN A 41 7.89 12.12 14.35
N VAL A 42 7.24 11.96 13.21
CA VAL A 42 7.84 11.76 11.89
C VAL A 42 7.29 12.76 10.86
N GLN A 43 8.01 12.93 9.77
CA GLN A 43 7.67 13.90 8.70
C GLN A 43 6.65 13.35 7.71
N GLY A 44 6.48 12.04 7.65
CA GLY A 44 5.62 11.38 6.70
C GLY A 44 5.65 9.87 6.84
N ALA A 45 4.78 9.22 6.08
CA ALA A 45 4.72 7.78 5.91
C ALA A 45 4.74 7.45 4.41
N VAL A 46 5.45 6.39 4.00
CA VAL A 46 5.40 5.89 2.62
C VAL A 46 4.45 4.70 2.56
N ILE A 47 3.27 4.94 1.99
CA ILE A 47 2.15 4.00 1.93
C ILE A 47 1.76 3.78 0.45
N GLU A 48 1.15 2.64 0.13
CA GLU A 48 0.54 2.40 -1.19
C GLU A 48 -0.48 3.52 -1.54
N ASN A 49 -0.50 3.93 -2.80
CA ASN A 49 -1.20 5.14 -3.26
C ASN A 49 -2.71 5.14 -2.99
N LEU A 50 -3.41 4.03 -3.24
CA LEU A 50 -4.86 3.94 -3.00
C LEU A 50 -5.16 4.00 -1.50
N ILE A 51 -4.35 3.33 -0.68
CA ILE A 51 -4.46 3.37 0.78
C ILE A 51 -4.20 4.79 1.31
N ALA A 52 -3.12 5.44 0.85
CA ALA A 52 -2.79 6.82 1.24
C ALA A 52 -3.92 7.80 0.90
N LYS A 53 -4.53 7.67 -0.29
CA LYS A 53 -5.70 8.47 -0.69
C LYS A 53 -6.87 8.28 0.26
N SER A 54 -7.16 7.04 0.66
CA SER A 54 -8.23 6.76 1.63
C SER A 54 -7.97 7.43 2.98
N TYR A 55 -6.72 7.43 3.47
CA TYR A 55 -6.38 8.10 4.74
C TYR A 55 -6.50 9.62 4.63
N VAL A 56 -6.04 10.23 3.54
CA VAL A 56 -6.17 11.68 3.31
C VAL A 56 -7.63 12.10 3.16
N ALA A 57 -8.45 11.31 2.46
CA ALA A 57 -9.89 11.55 2.37
C ALA A 57 -10.62 11.45 3.73
N ALA A 58 -10.06 10.68 4.67
CA ALA A 58 -10.57 10.54 6.03
C ALA A 58 -10.01 11.56 7.03
N ASN A 59 -8.87 12.20 6.74
CA ASN A 59 -8.14 13.06 7.66
C ASN A 59 -7.73 14.35 6.94
N SER A 60 -8.47 15.43 7.14
CA SER A 60 -8.25 16.72 6.45
C SER A 60 -6.93 17.42 6.81
N ASP A 61 -6.28 16.96 7.89
CA ASP A 61 -4.97 17.41 8.36
C ASP A 61 -3.79 16.64 7.71
N LEU A 62 -4.07 15.64 6.88
CA LEU A 62 -3.09 14.91 6.10
C LEU A 62 -3.14 15.34 4.62
N ALA A 63 -2.00 15.21 3.93
CA ALA A 63 -1.90 15.42 2.50
C ALA A 63 -0.91 14.43 1.87
N ILE A 64 -1.11 14.12 0.59
CA ILE A 64 -0.11 13.39 -0.20
C ILE A 64 1.00 14.36 -0.59
N ALA A 65 2.22 14.07 -0.14
CA ALA A 65 3.38 14.87 -0.50
C ALA A 65 3.69 14.75 -2.00
N ASN A 66 4.06 15.86 -2.64
CA ASN A 66 4.49 15.86 -4.04
C ASN A 66 5.95 15.41 -4.16
N VAL A 67 6.18 14.11 -3.92
CA VAL A 67 7.50 13.47 -3.99
C VAL A 67 7.42 12.31 -4.96
N GLU A 68 8.30 12.32 -5.97
CA GLU A 68 8.43 11.19 -6.87
C GLU A 68 9.19 10.05 -6.20
N VAL A 69 8.60 8.86 -6.25
CA VAL A 69 9.17 7.64 -5.69
C VAL A 69 9.29 6.61 -6.80
N LYS A 70 10.48 6.04 -7.00
CA LYS A 70 10.69 5.01 -8.01
C LYS A 70 10.27 3.66 -7.46
N THR A 71 9.24 3.06 -8.03
CA THR A 71 8.85 1.68 -7.71
C THR A 71 9.81 0.69 -8.41
N PRO A 72 10.23 -0.40 -7.73
CA PRO A 72 11.00 -1.45 -8.37
C PRO A 72 10.28 -2.00 -9.61
N LYS A 73 11.03 -2.29 -10.68
CA LYS A 73 10.46 -2.82 -11.94
C LYS A 73 9.75 -4.16 -11.76
N ASP A 74 10.16 -4.93 -10.76
CA ASP A 74 9.57 -6.23 -10.42
C ASP A 74 8.41 -6.12 -9.42
N SER A 75 7.96 -4.89 -9.14
CA SER A 75 6.75 -4.66 -8.33
C SER A 75 5.52 -4.75 -9.23
N TYR A 76 4.88 -5.92 -9.24
CA TYR A 76 3.70 -6.22 -10.06
C TYR A 76 2.37 -5.69 -9.48
N GLY A 77 2.43 -4.76 -8.52
CA GLY A 77 1.25 -4.22 -7.84
C GLY A 77 0.73 -5.17 -6.75
N SER A 78 -0.07 -6.16 -7.12
CA SER A 78 -0.69 -7.10 -6.17
C SER A 78 -0.74 -8.52 -6.71
N ALA A 79 -0.59 -9.50 -5.82
CA ALA A 79 -0.60 -10.92 -6.17
C ALA A 79 -1.21 -11.77 -5.04
N VAL A 80 -1.72 -12.94 -5.39
CA VAL A 80 -2.18 -13.95 -4.43
C VAL A 80 -1.01 -14.86 -4.08
N ALA A 81 -0.53 -14.80 -2.83
CA ALA A 81 0.52 -15.68 -2.35
C ALA A 81 -0.05 -17.08 -2.07
N LEU A 82 0.63 -18.12 -2.58
CA LEU A 82 0.23 -19.52 -2.45
C LEU A 82 1.38 -20.36 -1.87
N PRO A 83 1.09 -21.51 -1.22
CA PRO A 83 2.14 -22.42 -0.75
C PRO A 83 3.09 -22.83 -1.88
N LYS A 84 4.38 -22.95 -1.57
CA LYS A 84 5.39 -23.36 -2.56
C LYS A 84 5.05 -24.75 -3.12
N GLY A 85 5.10 -24.89 -4.45
CA GLY A 85 4.79 -26.14 -5.17
C GLY A 85 3.30 -26.41 -5.38
N SER A 86 2.42 -25.45 -5.10
CA SER A 86 0.97 -25.58 -5.32
C SER A 86 0.55 -25.27 -6.77
N ASP A 87 1.16 -25.96 -7.74
CA ASP A 87 1.03 -25.63 -9.17
C ASP A 87 -0.41 -25.73 -9.70
N GLU A 88 -1.17 -26.74 -9.27
CA GLU A 88 -2.57 -26.89 -9.67
C GLU A 88 -3.45 -25.77 -9.11
N LEU A 89 -3.29 -25.45 -7.83
CA LEU A 89 -3.99 -24.32 -7.21
C LEU A 89 -3.62 -23.00 -7.88
N THR A 90 -2.33 -22.81 -8.17
CA THR A 90 -1.82 -21.64 -8.87
C THR A 90 -2.47 -21.47 -10.25
N LYS A 91 -2.63 -22.56 -11.00
CA LYS A 91 -3.32 -22.53 -12.31
C LYS A 91 -4.78 -22.10 -12.16
N VAL A 92 -5.51 -22.68 -11.20
CA VAL A 92 -6.92 -22.36 -10.97
C VAL A 92 -7.08 -20.90 -10.55
N VAL A 93 -6.33 -20.44 -9.54
CA VAL A 93 -6.36 -19.05 -9.06
C VAL A 93 -6.06 -18.07 -10.19
N ASN A 94 -5.02 -18.32 -10.97
CA ASN A 94 -4.69 -17.47 -12.12
C ASN A 94 -5.77 -17.47 -13.21
N SER A 95 -6.48 -18.58 -13.42
CA SER A 95 -7.59 -18.65 -14.37
C SER A 95 -8.75 -17.77 -13.92
N VAL A 96 -9.12 -17.85 -12.64
CA VAL A 96 -10.19 -17.02 -12.06
C VAL A 96 -9.81 -15.54 -12.13
N ILE A 97 -8.60 -15.17 -11.72
CA ILE A 97 -8.12 -13.77 -11.80
C ILE A 97 -8.20 -13.26 -13.24
N LYS A 98 -7.82 -14.06 -14.25
CA LYS A 98 -7.91 -13.65 -15.66
C LYS A 98 -9.34 -13.44 -16.11
N GLU A 99 -10.27 -14.31 -15.72
CA GLU A 99 -11.69 -14.17 -16.04
C GLU A 99 -12.28 -12.91 -15.42
N GLU A 100 -12.00 -12.68 -14.13
CA GLU A 100 -12.48 -11.54 -13.35
C GLU A 100 -11.87 -10.19 -13.78
N LEU A 101 -10.63 -10.20 -14.28
CA LEU A 101 -10.03 -9.04 -14.94
C LEU A 101 -10.72 -8.77 -16.29
N LYS A 102 -10.99 -9.82 -17.07
CA LYS A 102 -11.62 -9.71 -18.39
C LYS A 102 -13.06 -9.21 -18.31
N ASN A 103 -13.83 -9.66 -17.31
CA ASN A 103 -15.20 -9.21 -17.10
C ASN A 103 -15.29 -7.88 -16.30
N GLY A 104 -14.15 -7.38 -15.78
CA GLY A 104 -14.04 -6.11 -15.06
C GLY A 104 -14.49 -6.16 -13.60
N GLN A 105 -14.83 -7.34 -13.07
CA GLN A 105 -15.36 -7.52 -11.73
C GLN A 105 -14.33 -7.15 -10.65
N ILE A 106 -13.04 -7.48 -10.83
CA ILE A 106 -11.98 -7.07 -9.88
C ILE A 106 -11.93 -5.54 -9.73
N ASN A 107 -12.00 -4.79 -10.84
CA ASN A 107 -11.98 -3.34 -10.80
C ASN A 107 -13.22 -2.77 -10.10
N LYS A 108 -14.38 -3.37 -10.35
CA LYS A 108 -15.63 -3.00 -9.68
C LYS A 108 -15.57 -3.23 -8.17
N ASP A 109 -14.99 -4.35 -7.75
CA ASP A 109 -14.85 -4.68 -6.33
C ASP A 109 -13.83 -3.77 -5.62
N ILE A 110 -12.72 -3.42 -6.28
CA ILE A 110 -11.76 -2.43 -5.77
C ILE A 110 -12.47 -1.09 -5.56
N GLN A 111 -13.21 -0.58 -6.56
CA GLN A 111 -13.92 0.69 -6.45
C GLN A 111 -15.01 0.66 -5.38
N LYS A 112 -15.79 -0.42 -5.32
CA LYS A 112 -16.82 -0.61 -4.29
C LYS A 112 -16.22 -0.58 -2.89
N ASN A 113 -15.14 -1.33 -2.66
CA ASN A 113 -14.50 -1.40 -1.35
C ASN A 113 -13.84 -0.07 -0.97
N TYR A 114 -13.22 0.63 -1.92
CA TYR A 114 -12.71 1.99 -1.71
C TYR A 114 -13.84 2.95 -1.29
N THR A 115 -14.99 2.87 -1.96
CA THR A 115 -16.16 3.70 -1.61
C THR A 115 -16.70 3.36 -0.22
N LEU A 116 -16.69 2.08 0.17
CA LEU A 116 -17.11 1.66 1.51
C LEU A 116 -16.14 2.14 2.59
N SER A 117 -14.83 2.14 2.34
CA SER A 117 -13.85 2.65 3.31
C SER A 117 -13.97 4.16 3.51
N GLU A 118 -14.42 4.92 2.51
CA GLU A 118 -14.73 6.35 2.68
C GLU A 118 -15.99 6.61 3.51
N ASN A 119 -16.97 5.69 3.48
CA ASN A 119 -18.30 5.87 4.08
C ASN A 119 -18.47 5.23 5.47
N ASN A 120 -17.65 4.25 5.86
CA ASN A 120 -17.69 3.61 7.20
C ASN A 120 -16.95 4.44 8.27
N LYS A 121 -17.08 5.78 8.21
CA LYS A 121 -16.52 6.71 9.20
C LYS A 121 -17.36 6.75 10.47
#